data_AF-A0A967WVG3-F1
#
_entry.id   AF-A0A967WVG3-F1
#
_cell.length_a   1.000
_cell.length_b   1.000
_cell.length_c   1.000
_cell.angle_alpha   90.00
_cell.angle_beta   90.00
_cell.angle_gamma   90.00
#
_symmetry.space_group_name_H-M   'P 1'
#
loop_
_entity.id
_entity.type
_entity.pdbx_description
1 polymer ?
#
loop_
_entity_poly.entity_id
_entity_poly.type
_entity_poly.pdbx_seq_one_letter_code
_entity_poly.pdbx_strand_id
1 'polypeptide(L)'
;LGGFSNKHVLAACREIGKGLHHNYHPYPVVEISSTVMPGSTMGPIRATLENCSNRVAGQDFGLAYSPEFIRQGQIIHDYAHPDMMLIGATNTRTASVLVDYYQSVTENDPPFHVMSPVSAETAKLGLNYAVVAKMAVANTLAALCHATPGADARDVLDVIGADSRIGPKFFSAGTWPGGPCFPRDVRALTWALVDAQVPTVAAAGVDVQRMAMASWLASIVGRMAGTTKTVG
;
A
#
# COMPACT_ATOMS: atom_id res chain seq x y z
N LEU A 1 8.91 12.31 -11.70
CA LEU A 1 7.44 12.26 -11.47
C LEU A 1 7.11 10.83 -11.05
N GLY A 2 6.70 10.65 -9.78
CA GLY A 2 6.91 9.43 -8.99
C GLY A 2 5.99 8.23 -9.24
N GLY A 3 5.69 7.91 -10.49
CA GLY A 3 4.98 6.67 -10.84
C GLY A 3 5.85 5.42 -10.74
N PHE A 4 5.24 4.24 -10.73
CA PHE A 4 5.98 2.97 -10.71
C PHE A 4 6.45 2.54 -12.09
N SER A 5 7.64 1.94 -12.14
CA SER A 5 8.12 1.27 -13.35
C SER A 5 7.63 -0.18 -13.36
N ASN A 6 6.91 -0.56 -14.40
CA ASN A 6 6.52 -1.95 -14.61
C ASN A 6 7.65 -2.81 -15.21
N LYS A 7 8.87 -2.29 -15.40
CA LYS A 7 9.98 -2.98 -16.09
C LYS A 7 10.18 -4.43 -15.61
N HIS A 8 10.25 -4.63 -14.29
CA HIS A 8 10.50 -5.94 -13.69
C HIS A 8 9.28 -6.86 -13.78
N VAL A 9 8.08 -6.32 -13.54
CA VAL A 9 6.82 -7.07 -13.68
C VAL A 9 6.64 -7.55 -15.12
N LEU A 10 6.89 -6.68 -16.10
CA LEU A 10 6.79 -7.03 -17.52
C LEU A 10 7.86 -8.05 -17.93
N ALA A 11 9.06 -8.01 -17.34
CA ALA A 11 10.07 -9.03 -17.57
C ALA A 11 9.62 -10.41 -17.07
N ALA A 12 9.08 -10.48 -15.85
CA ALA A 12 8.49 -11.72 -15.33
C ALA A 12 7.30 -12.20 -16.18
N CYS A 13 6.42 -11.28 -16.59
CA CYS A 13 5.27 -11.61 -17.44
C CYS A 13 5.67 -12.17 -18.81
N ARG A 14 6.80 -11.72 -19.39
CA ARG A 14 7.31 -12.32 -20.64
C ARG A 14 7.70 -13.78 -20.45
N GLU A 15 8.40 -14.10 -19.37
CA GLU A 15 8.80 -15.49 -19.09
C GLU A 15 7.59 -16.37 -18.73
N ILE A 16 6.65 -15.86 -17.92
CA ILE A 16 5.39 -16.54 -17.62
C ILE A 16 4.58 -16.76 -18.89
N GLY A 17 4.46 -15.74 -19.75
CA GLY A 17 3.73 -15.82 -21.01
C GLY A 17 4.28 -16.90 -21.95
N LYS A 18 5.61 -17.03 -22.07
CA LYS A 18 6.24 -18.12 -22.83
C LYS A 18 5.87 -19.49 -22.24
N GLY A 19 5.78 -19.61 -20.92
CA GLY A 19 5.32 -20.83 -20.26
C GLY A 19 3.84 -21.13 -20.56
N LEU A 20 2.99 -20.11 -20.64
CA LEU A 20 1.54 -20.25 -20.78
C LEU A 20 1.04 -20.77 -22.15
N HIS A 21 1.91 -21.11 -23.10
CA HIS A 21 1.51 -21.54 -24.45
C HIS A 21 0.77 -22.90 -24.49
N HIS A 22 0.89 -23.72 -23.45
CA HIS A 22 0.18 -25.00 -23.36
C HIS A 22 -1.25 -24.85 -22.81
N ASN A 23 -2.12 -25.81 -23.16
CA ASN A 23 -3.39 -25.97 -22.47
C ASN A 23 -3.14 -26.63 -21.11
N TYR A 24 -3.24 -25.83 -20.06
CA TYR A 24 -3.06 -26.30 -18.68
C TYR A 24 -4.38 -26.80 -18.10
N HIS A 25 -4.30 -27.95 -17.43
CA HIS A 25 -5.33 -28.48 -16.56
C HIS A 25 -4.71 -28.78 -15.19
N PRO A 26 -5.16 -28.13 -14.10
CA PRO A 26 -6.28 -27.18 -14.03
C PRO A 26 -6.01 -25.80 -14.66
N TYR A 27 -7.06 -24.98 -14.75
CA TYR A 27 -7.03 -23.63 -15.33
C TYR A 27 -5.97 -22.74 -14.65
N PRO A 28 -4.98 -22.24 -15.39
CA PRO A 28 -3.89 -21.49 -14.80
C PRO A 28 -4.35 -20.08 -14.44
N VAL A 29 -3.90 -19.56 -13.30
CA VAL A 29 -4.13 -18.19 -12.86
C VAL A 29 -2.78 -17.51 -12.66
N VAL A 30 -2.63 -16.32 -13.25
CA VAL A 30 -1.49 -15.43 -13.02
C VAL A 30 -1.94 -14.32 -12.07
N GLU A 31 -1.30 -14.25 -10.91
CA GLU A 31 -1.54 -13.23 -9.91
C GLU A 31 -0.38 -12.21 -9.88
N ILE A 32 -0.73 -10.93 -9.89
CA ILE A 32 0.20 -9.83 -9.65
C ILE A 32 0.07 -9.39 -8.19
N SER A 33 1.09 -9.67 -7.38
CA SER A 33 1.15 -9.23 -5.98
C SER A 33 1.95 -7.94 -5.77
N SER A 34 2.83 -7.61 -6.72
CA SER A 34 3.62 -6.38 -6.69
C SER A 34 2.73 -5.15 -6.82
N THR A 35 2.96 -4.11 -6.01
CA THR A 35 2.22 -2.85 -6.14
C THR A 35 2.49 -2.22 -7.51
N VAL A 36 1.44 -1.96 -8.27
CA VAL A 36 1.48 -1.36 -9.61
C VAL A 36 0.57 -0.14 -9.69
N MET A 37 0.74 0.68 -10.74
CA MET A 37 -0.15 1.82 -10.99
C MET A 37 -1.55 1.34 -11.42
N PRO A 38 -2.63 2.06 -11.09
CA PRO A 38 -3.95 1.78 -11.63
C PRO A 38 -3.92 1.66 -13.16
N GLY A 39 -4.52 0.60 -13.70
CA GLY A 39 -4.51 0.26 -15.11
C GLY A 39 -3.34 -0.63 -15.56
N SER A 40 -2.38 -0.94 -14.68
CA SER A 40 -1.20 -1.73 -15.06
C SER A 40 -1.54 -3.18 -15.40
N THR A 41 -2.37 -3.82 -14.57
CA THR A 41 -2.75 -5.23 -14.71
C THR A 41 -3.53 -5.45 -16.00
N MET A 42 -4.55 -4.62 -16.25
CA MET A 42 -5.39 -4.72 -17.45
C MET A 42 -4.79 -4.08 -18.70
N GLY A 43 -3.73 -3.28 -18.56
CA GLY A 43 -3.01 -2.66 -19.67
C GLY A 43 -1.75 -3.43 -20.04
N PRO A 44 -0.54 -2.90 -19.77
CA PRO A 44 0.72 -3.46 -20.27
C PRO A 44 1.00 -4.89 -19.78
N ILE A 45 0.54 -5.27 -18.59
CA ILE A 45 0.73 -6.62 -18.05
C ILE A 45 -0.07 -7.64 -18.85
N ARG A 46 -1.38 -7.42 -18.97
CA ARG A 46 -2.26 -8.24 -19.80
C ARG A 46 -1.72 -8.36 -21.22
N ALA A 47 -1.42 -7.23 -21.86
CA ALA A 47 -0.92 -7.22 -23.24
C ALA A 47 0.37 -8.04 -23.39
N THR A 48 1.29 -7.96 -22.42
CA THR A 48 2.53 -8.74 -22.44
C THR A 48 2.26 -10.24 -22.32
N LEU A 49 1.39 -10.64 -21.39
CA LEU A 49 1.03 -12.05 -21.20
C LEU A 49 0.35 -12.62 -22.44
N GLU A 50 -0.65 -11.91 -23.00
CA GLU A 50 -1.38 -12.36 -24.19
C GLU A 50 -0.44 -12.46 -25.41
N ASN A 51 0.41 -11.44 -25.64
CA ASN A 51 1.36 -11.45 -26.76
C ASN A 51 2.41 -12.57 -26.68
N CYS A 52 2.90 -12.89 -25.48
CA CYS A 52 3.92 -13.93 -25.31
C CYS A 52 3.35 -15.35 -25.28
N SER A 53 2.07 -15.49 -24.92
CA SER A 53 1.41 -16.81 -24.83
C SER A 53 0.59 -17.16 -26.06
N ASN A 54 0.18 -16.19 -26.88
CA ASN A 54 -0.88 -16.32 -27.89
C ASN A 54 -2.21 -16.82 -27.30
N ARG A 55 -2.51 -16.43 -26.06
CA ARG A 55 -3.72 -16.80 -25.32
C ARG A 55 -4.41 -15.58 -24.75
N VAL A 56 -5.70 -15.69 -24.42
CA VAL A 56 -6.55 -14.57 -23.99
C VAL A 56 -6.79 -14.58 -22.48
N ALA A 57 -6.39 -13.52 -21.80
CA ALA A 57 -6.63 -13.36 -20.36
C ALA A 57 -8.13 -13.34 -20.06
N GLY A 58 -8.55 -14.08 -19.04
CA GLY A 58 -9.95 -14.26 -18.67
C GLY A 58 -10.71 -15.32 -19.47
N GLN A 59 -10.12 -15.90 -20.52
CA GLN A 59 -10.69 -17.03 -21.25
C GLN A 59 -9.79 -18.26 -21.11
N ASP A 60 -8.53 -18.10 -21.49
CA ASP A 60 -7.53 -19.16 -21.55
C ASP A 60 -6.76 -19.36 -20.23
N PHE A 61 -6.54 -18.26 -19.51
CA PHE A 61 -5.91 -18.21 -18.20
C PHE A 61 -6.52 -17.07 -17.38
N GLY A 62 -6.52 -17.21 -16.05
CA GLY A 62 -6.98 -16.17 -15.15
C GLY A 62 -5.91 -15.11 -14.96
N LEU A 63 -6.33 -13.85 -14.85
CA LEU A 63 -5.43 -12.75 -14.50
C LEU A 63 -6.02 -12.01 -13.31
N ALA A 64 -5.19 -11.80 -12.30
CA ALA A 64 -5.61 -11.14 -11.08
C ALA A 64 -4.51 -10.24 -10.52
N TYR A 65 -4.93 -9.30 -9.68
CA TYR A 65 -4.10 -8.48 -8.83
C TYR A 65 -4.54 -8.70 -7.39
N SER A 66 -3.63 -9.15 -6.54
CA SER A 66 -3.91 -9.39 -5.12
C SER A 66 -2.69 -8.93 -4.32
N PRO A 67 -2.69 -7.68 -3.84
CA PRO A 67 -1.54 -7.10 -3.16
C PRO A 67 -1.50 -7.52 -1.70
N GLU A 68 -0.30 -7.61 -1.17
CA GLU A 68 -0.09 -7.96 0.23
C GLU A 68 -0.09 -6.71 1.13
N PHE A 69 -0.63 -6.86 2.35
CA PHE A 69 -0.75 -5.80 3.36
C PHE A 69 0.15 -6.05 4.57
N ILE A 70 1.34 -6.59 4.32
CA ILE A 70 2.23 -7.11 5.35
C ILE A 70 3.13 -6.03 5.94
N ARG A 71 3.37 -6.10 7.25
CA ARG A 71 4.29 -5.21 7.96
C ARG A 71 5.68 -5.83 8.04
N GLN A 72 6.72 -5.00 7.89
CA GLN A 72 8.10 -5.46 8.06
C GLN A 72 8.30 -5.99 9.49
N GLY A 73 8.80 -7.22 9.60
CA GLY A 73 9.09 -7.88 10.89
C GLY A 73 8.02 -8.84 11.42
N GLN A 74 6.85 -8.96 10.77
CA GLN A 74 5.77 -9.91 11.12
C GLN A 74 5.26 -10.68 9.90
N ILE A 75 6.10 -10.86 8.89
CA ILE A 75 5.69 -11.33 7.55
C ILE A 75 4.92 -12.65 7.60
N ILE A 76 5.47 -13.66 8.27
CA ILE A 76 4.86 -14.99 8.36
C ILE A 76 3.50 -14.93 9.06
N HIS A 77 3.42 -14.21 10.18
CA HIS A 77 2.17 -14.06 10.94
C HIS A 77 1.11 -13.28 10.16
N ASP A 78 1.48 -12.17 9.52
CA ASP A 78 0.55 -11.34 8.76
C ASP A 78 0.01 -12.04 7.51
N TYR A 79 0.77 -12.97 6.91
CA TYR A 79 0.26 -13.84 5.85
C TYR A 79 -0.75 -14.86 6.36
N ALA A 80 -0.50 -15.46 7.54
CA ALA A 80 -1.38 -16.44 8.14
C ALA A 80 -2.66 -15.80 8.72
N HIS A 81 -2.58 -14.55 9.18
CA HIS A 81 -3.68 -13.83 9.84
C HIS A 81 -3.92 -12.43 9.25
N PRO A 82 -4.28 -12.31 7.96
CA PRO A 82 -4.55 -11.01 7.37
C PRO A 82 -5.77 -10.33 8.01
N ASP A 83 -5.71 -8.99 8.12
CA ASP A 83 -6.87 -8.17 8.52
C ASP A 83 -8.01 -8.26 7.46
N MET A 84 -7.66 -8.42 6.17
CA MET A 84 -8.57 -8.60 5.03
C MET A 84 -7.81 -9.13 3.80
N MET A 85 -8.54 -9.70 2.84
CA MET A 85 -8.00 -10.08 1.52
C MET A 85 -8.56 -9.17 0.43
N LEU A 86 -7.70 -8.64 -0.45
CA LEU A 86 -8.10 -7.81 -1.59
C LEU A 86 -7.78 -8.53 -2.90
N ILE A 87 -8.80 -8.88 -3.67
CA ILE A 87 -8.65 -9.60 -4.94
C ILE A 87 -9.28 -8.80 -6.07
N GLY A 88 -8.45 -8.32 -6.99
CA GLY A 88 -8.85 -7.76 -8.26
C GLY A 88 -8.77 -8.81 -9.36
N ALA A 89 -9.90 -9.36 -9.84
CA ALA A 89 -9.89 -10.48 -10.79
C ALA A 89 -10.59 -10.14 -12.11
N THR A 90 -10.13 -10.72 -13.23
CA THR A 90 -10.75 -10.51 -14.54
C THR A 90 -12.12 -11.18 -14.71
N ASN A 91 -12.40 -12.24 -13.97
CA ASN A 91 -13.67 -12.95 -14.00
C ASN A 91 -13.92 -13.70 -12.67
N THR A 92 -15.15 -14.19 -12.50
CA THR A 92 -15.57 -14.93 -11.29
C THR A 92 -14.78 -16.22 -11.10
N ARG A 93 -14.48 -16.96 -12.18
CA ARG A 93 -13.67 -18.19 -12.11
C ARG A 93 -12.30 -17.95 -11.48
N THR A 94 -11.62 -16.88 -11.88
CA THR A 94 -10.31 -16.48 -11.36
C THR A 94 -10.41 -16.06 -9.91
N ALA A 95 -11.45 -15.30 -9.57
CA ALA A 95 -11.70 -14.91 -8.18
C ALA A 95 -11.93 -16.13 -7.28
N SER A 96 -12.77 -17.09 -7.70
CA SER A 96 -13.02 -18.32 -6.93
C SER A 96 -11.74 -19.13 -6.70
N VAL A 97 -10.91 -19.31 -7.72
CA VAL A 97 -9.62 -20.02 -7.57
C VAL A 97 -8.73 -19.35 -6.52
N LEU A 98 -8.64 -18.01 -6.52
CA LEU A 98 -7.84 -17.29 -5.53
C LEU A 98 -8.48 -17.30 -4.14
N VAL A 99 -9.79 -17.20 -4.03
CA VAL A 99 -10.49 -17.32 -2.73
C VAL A 99 -10.23 -18.68 -2.13
N ASP A 100 -10.43 -19.76 -2.89
CA ASP A 100 -10.19 -21.13 -2.43
C ASP A 100 -8.72 -21.34 -2.03
N TYR A 101 -7.78 -20.81 -2.82
CA TYR A 101 -6.36 -20.86 -2.50
C TYR A 101 -6.05 -20.13 -1.19
N TYR A 102 -6.48 -18.88 -1.05
CA TYR A 102 -6.19 -18.08 0.13
C TYR A 102 -6.85 -18.66 1.39
N GLN A 103 -8.09 -19.13 1.31
CA GLN A 103 -8.77 -19.83 2.41
C GLN A 103 -8.02 -21.09 2.86
N SER A 104 -7.30 -21.76 1.96
CA SER A 104 -6.52 -22.96 2.31
C SER A 104 -5.20 -22.65 3.02
N VAL A 105 -4.72 -21.41 2.95
CA VAL A 105 -3.41 -21.02 3.52
C VAL A 105 -3.52 -20.00 4.67
N THR A 106 -4.66 -19.33 4.82
CA THR A 106 -4.93 -18.46 5.98
C THR A 106 -5.41 -19.28 7.17
N GLU A 107 -4.93 -18.91 8.36
CA GLU A 107 -5.29 -19.55 9.64
C GLU A 107 -6.48 -18.85 10.34
N ASN A 108 -6.91 -17.68 9.86
CA ASN A 108 -8.11 -16.97 10.29
C ASN A 108 -9.18 -16.90 9.17
N ASP A 109 -10.31 -16.24 9.45
CA ASP A 109 -11.40 -15.99 8.50
C ASP A 109 -11.48 -14.49 8.13
N PRO A 110 -10.58 -14.00 7.26
CA PRO A 110 -10.56 -12.59 6.86
C PRO A 110 -11.71 -12.29 5.89
N PRO A 111 -12.26 -11.07 5.90
CA PRO A 111 -13.18 -10.65 4.85
C PRO A 111 -12.46 -10.60 3.49
N PHE A 112 -13.09 -11.18 2.47
CA PHE A 112 -12.62 -11.14 1.08
C PHE A 112 -13.30 -10.02 0.30
N HIS A 113 -12.50 -9.08 -0.21
CA HIS A 113 -12.96 -8.00 -1.09
C HIS A 113 -12.59 -8.31 -2.53
N VAL A 114 -13.55 -8.86 -3.27
CA VAL A 114 -13.41 -9.16 -4.70
C VAL A 114 -13.92 -8.00 -5.55
N MET A 115 -13.10 -7.51 -6.48
CA MET A 115 -13.42 -6.38 -7.37
C MET A 115 -12.68 -6.47 -8.71
N SER A 116 -12.77 -5.42 -9.52
CA SER A 116 -11.96 -5.33 -10.75
C SER A 116 -10.48 -5.12 -10.43
N PRO A 117 -9.54 -5.57 -11.28
CA PRO A 117 -8.11 -5.34 -11.05
C PRO A 117 -7.75 -3.87 -10.86
N VAL A 118 -8.32 -2.98 -11.69
CA VAL A 118 -8.06 -1.53 -11.61
C VAL A 118 -8.58 -0.92 -10.30
N SER A 119 -9.74 -1.38 -9.83
CA SER A 119 -10.28 -0.99 -8.52
C SER A 119 -9.35 -1.44 -7.39
N ALA A 120 -8.84 -2.67 -7.44
CA ALA A 120 -7.95 -3.21 -6.41
C ALA A 120 -6.59 -2.48 -6.40
N GLU A 121 -6.01 -2.17 -7.56
CA GLU A 121 -4.79 -1.34 -7.68
C GLU A 121 -5.00 0.03 -7.03
N THR A 122 -6.16 0.65 -7.29
CA THR A 122 -6.52 1.96 -6.73
C THR A 122 -6.75 1.88 -5.22
N ALA A 123 -7.47 0.85 -4.75
CA ALA A 123 -7.73 0.63 -3.33
C ALA A 123 -6.43 0.42 -2.54
N LYS A 124 -5.44 -0.27 -3.11
CA LYS A 124 -4.12 -0.44 -2.49
C LYS A 124 -3.42 0.90 -2.24
N LEU A 125 -3.37 1.77 -3.25
CA LEU A 125 -2.77 3.10 -3.11
C LEU A 125 -3.56 3.99 -2.13
N GLY A 126 -4.89 3.94 -2.23
CA GLY A 126 -5.79 4.69 -1.35
C GLY A 126 -5.68 4.29 0.11
N LEU A 127 -5.60 2.99 0.43
CA LEU A 127 -5.44 2.51 1.79
C LEU A 127 -4.11 2.99 2.40
N ASN A 128 -3.02 2.84 1.66
CA ASN A 128 -1.71 3.30 2.12
C ASN A 128 -1.69 4.82 2.33
N TYR A 129 -2.32 5.60 1.44
CA TYR A 129 -2.48 7.03 1.64
C TYR A 129 -3.31 7.36 2.90
N ALA A 130 -4.43 6.67 3.12
CA ALA A 130 -5.28 6.90 4.29
C ALA A 130 -4.52 6.64 5.61
N VAL A 131 -3.71 5.58 5.66
CA VAL A 131 -2.84 5.29 6.82
C VAL A 131 -1.84 6.42 7.04
N VAL A 132 -1.16 6.89 5.99
CA VAL A 132 -0.18 7.98 6.11
C VAL A 132 -0.84 9.29 6.50
N ALA A 133 -1.99 9.64 5.92
CA ALA A 133 -2.75 10.83 6.26
C ALA A 133 -3.20 10.81 7.74
N LYS A 134 -3.64 9.65 8.22
CA LYS A 134 -4.00 9.44 9.62
C LYS A 134 -2.82 9.67 10.57
N MET A 135 -1.64 9.15 10.24
CA MET A 135 -0.40 9.41 11.00
C MET A 135 0.01 10.89 10.94
N ALA A 136 -0.20 11.54 9.79
CA ALA A 136 0.07 12.95 9.59
C ALA A 136 -0.74 13.80 10.58
N VAL A 137 -2.04 13.51 10.73
CA VAL A 137 -2.92 14.17 11.70
C VAL A 137 -2.40 13.98 13.13
N ALA A 138 -2.07 12.75 13.53
CA ALA A 138 -1.56 12.45 14.87
C ALA A 138 -0.27 13.26 15.18
N ASN A 139 0.65 13.32 14.21
CA ASN A 139 1.89 14.05 14.34
C ASN A 139 1.72 15.58 14.35
N THR A 140 0.75 16.12 13.61
CA THR A 140 0.39 17.55 13.69
C THR A 140 -0.09 17.91 15.09
N LEU A 141 -0.99 17.11 15.65
CA LEU A 141 -1.54 17.35 16.98
C LEU A 141 -0.46 17.22 18.06
N ALA A 142 0.45 16.25 17.93
CA ALA A 142 1.58 16.12 18.84
C ALA A 142 2.50 17.34 18.82
N ALA A 143 2.81 17.88 17.63
CA ALA A 143 3.57 19.12 17.49
C ALA A 143 2.86 20.33 18.12
N LEU A 144 1.54 20.43 17.97
CA LEU A 144 0.75 21.46 18.62
C LEU A 144 0.80 21.33 20.16
N CYS A 145 0.64 20.11 20.69
CA CYS A 145 0.73 19.86 22.13
C CYS A 145 2.12 20.22 22.66
N HIS A 146 3.19 19.89 21.93
CA HIS A 146 4.55 20.29 22.29
C HIS A 146 4.74 21.82 22.38
N ALA A 147 4.07 22.57 21.49
CA ALA A 147 4.12 24.03 21.50
C ALA A 147 3.15 24.69 22.51
N THR A 148 2.30 23.91 23.18
CA THR A 148 1.22 24.43 24.05
C THR A 148 1.48 24.02 25.51
N PRO A 149 1.79 24.96 26.41
CA PRO A 149 2.02 24.64 27.83
C PRO A 149 0.85 23.89 28.47
N GLY A 150 1.13 22.75 29.10
CA GLY A 150 0.15 21.93 29.81
C GLY A 150 -0.61 20.91 28.95
N ALA A 151 -0.36 20.81 27.64
CA ALA A 151 -0.95 19.78 26.78
C ALA A 151 -0.06 18.52 26.70
N ASP A 152 -0.62 17.33 27.00
CA ASP A 152 0.03 16.04 26.73
C ASP A 152 -0.53 15.43 25.42
N ALA A 153 0.36 15.08 24.49
CA ALA A 153 -0.04 14.52 23.20
C ALA A 153 -0.70 13.15 23.33
N ARG A 154 -0.36 12.33 24.33
CA ARG A 154 -0.98 11.02 24.56
C ARG A 154 -2.42 11.19 24.97
N ASP A 155 -2.70 12.06 25.94
CA ASP A 155 -4.08 12.34 26.39
C ASP A 155 -4.97 12.76 25.21
N VAL A 156 -4.45 13.65 24.34
CA VAL A 156 -5.19 14.11 23.16
C VAL A 156 -5.40 13.00 22.12
N LEU A 157 -4.35 12.23 21.81
CA LEU A 157 -4.43 11.19 20.77
C LEU A 157 -5.23 9.98 21.22
N ASP A 158 -5.20 9.61 22.50
CA ASP A 158 -5.97 8.50 23.06
C ASP A 158 -7.47 8.79 23.00
N VAL A 159 -7.89 10.03 23.31
CA VAL A 159 -9.30 10.45 23.18
C VAL A 159 -9.80 10.36 21.74
N ILE A 160 -9.00 10.83 20.77
CA ILE A 160 -9.39 10.80 19.35
C ILE A 160 -9.34 9.35 18.81
N GLY A 161 -8.33 8.58 19.19
CA GLY A 161 -8.16 7.19 18.77
C GLY A 161 -9.23 6.25 19.35
N ALA A 162 -9.81 6.58 20.51
CA ALA A 162 -10.94 5.86 21.08
C ALA A 162 -12.23 6.01 20.25
N ASP A 163 -12.34 7.04 19.41
CA ASP A 163 -13.49 7.21 18.52
C ASP A 163 -13.46 6.17 17.40
N SER A 164 -14.48 5.32 17.34
CA SER A 164 -14.60 4.23 16.35
C SER A 164 -14.52 4.68 14.88
N ARG A 165 -14.80 5.96 14.57
CA ARG A 165 -14.69 6.51 13.21
C ARG A 165 -13.23 6.70 12.77
N ILE A 166 -12.31 6.83 13.74
CA ILE A 166 -10.87 6.97 13.51
C ILE A 166 -10.15 5.68 13.87
N GLY A 167 -10.38 5.18 15.09
CA GLY A 167 -9.74 4.01 15.67
C GLY A 167 -8.28 4.24 16.09
N PRO A 168 -7.71 3.37 16.95
CA PRO A 168 -6.41 3.61 17.57
C PRO A 168 -5.22 3.17 16.70
N LYS A 169 -5.41 2.21 15.78
CA LYS A 169 -4.33 1.68 14.92
C LYS A 169 -3.72 2.80 14.06
N PHE A 170 -2.39 2.94 14.06
CA PHE A 170 -1.66 3.99 13.35
C PHE A 170 -2.05 5.43 13.75
N PHE A 171 -2.57 5.64 14.97
CA PHE A 171 -2.91 6.95 15.52
C PHE A 171 -2.10 7.30 16.77
N SER A 172 -0.77 7.34 16.65
CA SER A 172 0.14 7.63 17.75
C SER A 172 1.18 8.67 17.35
N ALA A 173 1.59 9.52 18.30
CA ALA A 173 2.70 10.44 18.09
C ALA A 173 4.00 9.65 17.90
N GLY A 174 4.73 9.91 16.82
CA GLY A 174 5.96 9.18 16.57
C GLY A 174 6.60 9.46 15.22
N THR A 175 7.75 8.85 14.99
CA THR A 175 8.42 8.93 13.70
C THR A 175 7.53 8.32 12.60
N TRP A 176 7.61 8.90 11.41
CA TRP A 176 6.99 8.35 10.22
C TRP A 176 7.46 6.91 9.99
N PRO A 177 6.66 6.06 9.31
CA PRO A 177 7.05 4.67 9.10
C PRO A 177 8.44 4.59 8.47
N GLY A 178 9.34 3.86 9.13
CA GLY A 178 10.62 3.48 8.53
C GLY A 178 10.34 2.43 7.45
N GLY A 179 10.50 2.80 6.19
CA GLY A 179 10.30 1.87 5.07
C GLY A 179 10.01 2.57 3.75
N PRO A 180 10.36 1.97 2.61
CA PRO A 180 10.20 2.59 1.31
C PRO A 180 8.73 2.67 0.86
N CYS A 181 7.86 1.79 1.35
CA CYS A 181 6.52 1.56 0.80
C CYS A 181 5.57 2.75 0.95
N PHE A 182 5.40 3.29 2.16
CA PHE A 182 4.43 4.36 2.38
C PHE A 182 4.74 5.64 1.59
N PRO A 183 5.96 6.21 1.62
CA PRO A 183 6.27 7.40 0.84
C PRO A 183 6.25 7.15 -0.68
N ARG A 184 6.61 5.93 -1.10
CA ARG A 184 6.56 5.54 -2.51
C ARG A 184 5.11 5.54 -3.00
N ASP A 185 4.19 4.95 -2.25
CA ASP A 185 2.80 4.75 -2.67
C ASP A 185 1.99 6.05 -2.61
N VAL A 186 2.25 6.94 -1.65
CA VAL A 186 1.65 8.29 -1.60
C VAL A 186 2.06 9.13 -2.82
N ARG A 187 3.34 9.05 -3.23
CA ARG A 187 3.82 9.72 -4.44
C ARG A 187 3.19 9.15 -5.71
N ALA A 188 3.02 7.84 -5.78
CA ALA A 188 2.34 7.20 -6.90
C ALA A 188 0.87 7.60 -6.99
N LEU A 189 0.15 7.65 -5.86
CA LEU A 189 -1.22 8.16 -5.84
C LEU A 189 -1.29 9.62 -6.29
N THR A 190 -0.39 10.46 -5.78
CA THR A 190 -0.30 11.88 -6.19
C THR A 190 -0.06 12.00 -7.69
N TRP A 191 0.85 11.19 -8.24
CA TRP A 191 1.10 11.15 -9.68
C TRP A 191 -0.15 10.73 -10.46
N ALA A 192 -0.85 9.68 -10.03
CA ALA A 192 -2.06 9.20 -10.70
C ALA A 192 -3.18 10.25 -10.70
N LEU A 193 -3.35 10.99 -9.60
CA LEU A 193 -4.31 12.10 -9.51
C LEU A 193 -3.96 13.24 -10.48
N VAL A 194 -2.68 13.62 -10.55
CA VAL A 194 -2.21 14.68 -11.47
C VAL A 194 -2.37 14.24 -12.94
N ASP A 195 -2.01 13.01 -13.27
CA ASP A 195 -2.17 12.43 -14.61
C ASP A 195 -3.65 12.40 -15.05
N ALA A 196 -4.54 12.04 -14.12
CA ALA A 196 -5.99 12.08 -14.31
C ALA A 196 -6.61 13.49 -14.23
N GLN A 197 -5.79 14.55 -14.08
CA GLN A 197 -6.22 15.94 -13.95
C GLN A 197 -7.19 16.19 -12.78
N VAL A 198 -7.09 15.38 -11.72
CA VAL A 198 -7.87 15.55 -10.48
C VAL A 198 -7.15 16.55 -9.56
N PRO A 199 -7.79 17.66 -9.17
CA PRO A 199 -7.19 18.61 -8.23
C PRO A 199 -6.85 17.92 -6.90
N THR A 200 -5.59 18.01 -6.47
CA THR A 200 -5.15 17.40 -5.20
C THR A 200 -4.22 18.33 -4.43
N VAL A 201 -4.61 18.64 -3.18
CA VAL A 201 -3.77 19.32 -2.18
C VAL A 201 -3.37 18.37 -1.06
N ALA A 202 -4.18 17.36 -0.78
CA ALA A 202 -4.04 16.53 0.41
C ALA A 202 -2.93 15.47 0.28
N ALA A 203 -2.68 14.92 -0.92
CA ALA A 203 -1.62 13.92 -1.10
C ALA A 203 -0.22 14.56 -1.06
N ALA A 204 -0.05 15.71 -1.72
CA ALA A 204 1.17 16.51 -1.66
C ALA A 204 1.40 17.11 -0.27
N GLY A 205 0.35 17.56 0.41
CA GLY A 205 0.43 18.13 1.75
C GLY A 205 0.96 17.15 2.80
N VAL A 206 0.59 15.87 2.70
CA VAL A 206 1.08 14.81 3.60
C VAL A 206 2.58 14.56 3.42
N ASP A 207 3.08 14.53 2.18
CA ASP A 207 4.51 14.40 1.90
C ASP A 207 5.31 15.62 2.38
N VAL A 208 4.78 16.84 2.16
CA VAL A 208 5.39 18.08 2.66
C VAL A 208 5.46 18.08 4.19
N GLN A 209 4.38 17.69 4.85
CA GLN A 209 4.34 17.60 6.31
C GLN A 209 5.33 16.56 6.83
N ARG A 210 5.48 15.43 6.15
CA ARG A 210 6.49 14.42 6.49
C ARG A 210 7.90 15.00 6.43
N MET A 211 8.23 15.75 5.40
CA MET A 211 9.53 16.39 5.25
C MET A 211 9.76 17.47 6.32
N ALA A 212 8.75 18.31 6.58
CA ALA A 212 8.82 19.35 7.61
C ALA A 212 9.05 18.76 9.02
N MET A 213 8.35 17.68 9.36
CA MET A 213 8.51 16.97 10.63
C MET A 213 9.90 16.34 10.77
N ALA A 214 10.45 15.77 9.69
CA ALA A 214 11.81 15.24 9.71
C ALA A 214 12.85 16.34 9.99
N SER A 215 12.71 17.50 9.34
CA SER A 215 13.56 18.68 9.60
C SER A 215 13.41 19.21 11.03
N TRP A 216 12.18 19.23 11.56
CA TRP A 216 11.90 19.66 12.93
C TRP A 216 12.54 18.74 13.96
N LEU A 217 12.38 17.42 13.82
CA LEU A 217 13.03 16.42 14.68
C LEU A 217 14.56 16.53 14.62
N ALA A 218 15.15 16.71 13.43
CA ALA A 218 16.59 16.93 13.29
C ALA A 218 17.05 18.19 14.04
N SER A 219 16.23 19.26 14.05
CA SER A 219 16.53 20.47 14.80
C SER A 219 16.49 20.27 16.32
N ILE A 220 15.62 19.40 16.84
CA ILE A 220 15.55 19.06 18.26
C ILE A 220 16.79 18.25 18.65
N VAL A 221 17.11 17.20 17.88
CA VAL A 221 18.30 16.37 18.12
C VAL A 221 19.58 17.22 18.07
N GLY A 222 19.68 18.16 17.12
CA GLY A 222 20.81 19.09 17.04
C GLY A 222 20.98 19.97 18.28
N ARG A 223 19.88 20.46 18.87
CA ARG A 223 19.92 21.23 20.13
C ARG A 223 20.34 20.38 21.33
N MET A 224 19.90 19.11 21.37
CA MET A 224 20.30 18.16 22.41
C MET A 224 21.77 17.72 22.28
N ALA A 225 22.26 17.50 21.06
CA ALA A 225 23.67 17.17 20.83
C ALA A 225 24.61 18.36 21.09
N GLY A 226 24.15 19.59 20.86
CA GLY A 226 24.88 20.82 21.18
C GLY A 226 24.95 21.14 22.69
N THR A 227 24.09 20.52 23.52
CA THR A 227 24.10 20.66 24.98
C THR A 227 25.00 19.65 25.68
N THR A 228 25.48 18.62 24.99
CA THR A 228 26.57 17.71 25.44
C THR A 228 27.97 18.30 25.27
N LYS A 229 28.18 19.58 25.60
CA LYS A 229 29.54 20.08 25.90
C LYS A 229 29.87 19.74 27.35
N THR A 230 30.69 18.70 27.48
CA THR A 230 31.51 18.31 28.64
C THR A 230 31.60 19.35 29.75
N VAL A 231 31.03 19.00 30.92
CA VAL A 231 31.51 19.48 32.21
C VAL A 231 32.87 18.82 32.43
N GLY A 232 33.94 19.60 32.27
CA GLY A 232 35.33 19.23 32.52
C GLY A 232 36.10 20.48 32.90
#